data_AF-A0A2V8BQN2-F1
#
_entry.id   AF-A0A2V8BQN2-F1
#
_cell.length_a   1.000
_cell.length_b   1.000
_cell.length_c   1.000
_cell.angle_alpha   90.00
_cell.angle_beta   90.00
_cell.angle_gamma   90.00
#
_symmetry.space_group_name_H-M   'P 1'
#
loop_
_entity.id
_entity.type
_entity.pdbx_description
1 polymer ?
#
loop_
_entity_poly.entity_id
_entity_poly.type
_entity_poly.pdbx_seq_one_letter_code
_entity_poly.pdbx_strand_id
1 'polypeptide(L)'
;MLLSAPTALTDAGARDKRLFPFDRWQTALPALSVQFSQQAPFPHVHLTEFFDADTIATLVDALPSTVSEEWVHWKHYNENKLGLNKRRLLPTFIGCVIDELNGPPFVRWLSELTGIPDLIADPDLEGGGIHQAGPGGFLNVHTDFAMHHHHRNWRRRVNVIVYLNRTWDIAW
;
A
#
# COMPACT_ATOMS: atom_id res chain seq x y z
N MET A 1 -4.67 -14.14 -32.48
CA MET A 1 -4.63 -12.76 -31.98
C MET A 1 -3.50 -12.69 -30.98
N LEU A 2 -2.30 -12.24 -31.39
CA LEU A 2 -1.14 -12.16 -30.50
C LEU A 2 -1.32 -10.95 -29.57
N LEU A 3 -1.49 -11.23 -28.28
CA LEU A 3 -1.36 -10.22 -27.24
C LEU A 3 0.14 -9.89 -27.12
N SER A 4 0.52 -8.68 -27.51
CA SER A 4 1.88 -8.15 -27.25
C SER A 4 2.15 -8.16 -25.76
N ALA A 5 3.29 -8.71 -25.34
CA ALA A 5 3.71 -8.68 -23.95
C ALA A 5 3.90 -7.21 -23.49
N PRO A 6 3.47 -6.84 -22.27
CA PRO A 6 3.72 -5.50 -21.75
C PRO A 6 5.23 -5.28 -21.65
N THR A 7 5.68 -4.13 -22.16
CA THR A 7 7.08 -3.73 -22.07
C THR A 7 7.38 -3.41 -20.62
N ALA A 8 8.20 -4.24 -19.96
CA ALA A 8 8.65 -3.99 -18.60
C ALA A 8 9.31 -2.60 -18.53
N LEU A 9 8.80 -1.75 -17.63
CA LEU A 9 9.34 -0.41 -17.43
C LEU A 9 10.76 -0.52 -16.87
N THR A 10 11.71 0.15 -17.50
CA THR A 10 13.08 0.27 -16.99
C THR A 10 13.11 1.17 -15.75
N ASP A 11 14.09 0.96 -14.87
CA ASP A 11 14.27 1.73 -13.63
C ASP A 11 14.29 3.27 -13.83
N ALA A 12 14.73 3.74 -15.00
CA ALA A 12 14.74 5.16 -15.35
C ALA A 12 13.37 5.70 -15.77
N GLY A 13 12.53 4.87 -16.42
CA GLY A 13 11.19 5.28 -16.89
C GLY A 13 10.16 5.39 -15.77
N ALA A 14 10.39 4.72 -14.63
CA ALA A 14 9.48 4.77 -13.48
C ALA A 14 9.51 6.09 -12.71
N ARG A 15 10.57 6.91 -12.84
CA ARG A 15 10.70 8.17 -12.09
C ARG A 15 9.91 9.34 -12.69
N ASP A 16 9.71 9.34 -14.01
CA ASP A 16 9.00 10.42 -14.72
C ASP A 16 7.54 10.08 -15.04
N LYS A 17 7.14 8.81 -14.89
CA LYS A 17 5.77 8.35 -15.10
C LYS A 17 5.01 8.35 -13.78
N ARG A 18 3.80 8.92 -13.76
CA ARG A 18 2.83 8.74 -12.68
C ARG A 18 2.37 7.28 -12.64
N LEU A 19 2.58 6.58 -11.52
CA LEU A 19 2.24 5.16 -11.39
C LEU A 19 0.81 4.99 -10.88
N PHE A 20 0.36 5.89 -10.01
CA PHE A 20 -0.99 6.00 -9.51
C PHE A 20 -1.91 6.74 -10.49
N PRO A 21 -3.07 6.16 -10.87
CA PRO A 21 -3.96 6.75 -11.87
C PRO A 21 -4.83 7.86 -11.26
N PHE A 22 -4.22 9.02 -10.97
CA PHE A 22 -4.88 10.14 -10.31
C PHE A 22 -6.16 10.60 -11.01
N ASP A 23 -6.20 10.66 -12.35
CA ASP A 23 -7.38 11.17 -13.07
C ASP A 23 -8.61 10.27 -12.87
N ARG A 24 -8.39 8.94 -12.86
CA ARG A 24 -9.42 7.94 -12.56
C ARG A 24 -9.98 8.18 -11.16
N TRP A 25 -9.09 8.31 -10.17
CA TRP A 25 -9.48 8.40 -8.77
C TRP A 25 -9.99 9.78 -8.36
N GLN A 26 -9.57 10.85 -9.03
CA GLN A 26 -10.13 12.19 -8.85
C GLN A 26 -11.56 12.26 -9.37
N THR A 27 -11.84 11.60 -10.50
CA THR A 27 -13.20 11.52 -11.06
C THR A 27 -14.15 10.78 -10.13
N ALA A 28 -13.70 9.71 -9.48
CA ALA A 28 -14.49 8.92 -8.54
C ALA A 28 -14.60 9.53 -7.12
N LEU A 29 -13.75 10.51 -6.80
CA LEU A 29 -13.53 11.00 -5.44
C LEU A 29 -14.81 11.41 -4.68
N PRO A 30 -15.78 12.16 -5.27
CA PRO A 30 -16.99 12.54 -4.54
C PRO A 30 -17.81 11.33 -4.07
N ALA A 31 -17.95 10.32 -4.92
CA ALA A 31 -18.67 9.10 -4.56
C ALA A 31 -17.91 8.27 -3.52
N LEU A 32 -16.59 8.18 -3.65
CA LEU A 32 -15.74 7.46 -2.69
C LEU A 32 -15.75 8.10 -1.31
N SER A 33 -15.81 9.44 -1.21
CA SER A 33 -15.88 10.12 0.08
C SER A 33 -17.19 9.83 0.82
N VAL A 34 -18.32 9.82 0.09
CA VAL A 34 -19.61 9.40 0.64
C VAL A 34 -19.55 7.95 1.08
N GLN A 35 -19.04 7.05 0.23
CA GLN A 35 -18.88 5.64 0.59
C GLN A 35 -18.03 5.48 1.84
N PHE A 36 -16.85 6.07 1.89
CA PHE A 36 -15.94 5.98 3.03
C PHE A 36 -16.63 6.39 4.34
N SER A 37 -17.31 7.53 4.37
CA SER A 37 -17.96 8.06 5.59
C SER A 37 -19.17 7.25 6.06
N GLN A 38 -19.85 6.55 5.15
CA GLN A 38 -21.09 5.81 5.46
C GLN A 38 -20.86 4.32 5.75
N GLN A 39 -19.66 3.80 5.49
CA GLN A 39 -19.37 2.40 5.75
C GLN A 39 -19.33 2.08 7.25
N ALA A 40 -19.80 0.88 7.59
CA ALA A 40 -19.88 0.34 8.93
C ALA A 40 -19.10 -0.98 9.03
N PRO A 41 -18.58 -1.36 10.21
CA PRO A 41 -18.71 -0.71 11.52
C PRO A 41 -17.77 0.50 11.73
N PHE A 42 -16.92 0.82 10.75
CA PHE A 42 -16.04 1.97 10.74
C PHE A 42 -15.85 2.50 9.31
N PRO A 43 -15.47 3.78 9.14
CA PRO A 43 -15.22 4.36 7.82
C PRO A 43 -14.12 3.61 7.07
N HIS A 44 -14.43 3.11 5.88
CA HIS A 44 -13.48 2.43 5.02
C HIS A 44 -13.96 2.45 3.56
N VAL A 45 -13.04 2.20 2.63
CA VAL A 45 -13.37 2.01 1.22
C VAL A 45 -12.48 0.91 0.65
N HIS A 46 -13.08 0.03 -0.16
CA HIS A 46 -12.36 -1.00 -0.91
C HIS A 46 -12.30 -0.60 -2.37
N LEU A 47 -11.09 -0.52 -2.92
CA LEU A 47 -10.83 -0.11 -4.30
C LEU A 47 -10.22 -1.28 -5.07
N THR A 48 -10.91 -1.75 -6.10
CA THR A 48 -10.41 -2.78 -7.01
C THR A 48 -9.63 -2.13 -8.16
N GLU A 49 -8.66 -2.86 -8.71
CA GLU A 49 -7.77 -2.34 -9.76
C GLU A 49 -7.15 -0.97 -9.38
N PHE A 50 -6.57 -0.91 -8.18
CA PHE A 50 -6.08 0.33 -7.56
C PHE A 50 -5.06 1.07 -8.44
N PHE A 51 -4.28 0.31 -9.21
CA PHE A 51 -3.33 0.79 -10.21
C PHE A 51 -3.73 0.34 -11.62
N ASP A 52 -3.08 0.88 -12.65
CA ASP A 52 -3.19 0.36 -14.01
C ASP A 52 -2.52 -1.02 -14.13
N ALA A 53 -3.02 -1.86 -15.04
CA ALA A 53 -2.60 -3.26 -15.18
C ALA A 53 -1.08 -3.44 -15.36
N ASP A 54 -0.42 -2.55 -16.10
CA ASP A 54 1.04 -2.59 -16.30
C ASP A 54 1.80 -2.33 -15.00
N THR A 55 1.31 -1.40 -14.17
CA THR A 55 1.89 -1.09 -12.86
C THR A 55 1.69 -2.28 -11.91
N ILE A 56 0.51 -2.91 -11.93
CA ILE A 56 0.22 -4.13 -11.14
C ILE A 56 1.16 -5.26 -11.53
N ALA A 57 1.29 -5.55 -12.83
CA ALA A 57 2.17 -6.62 -13.33
C ALA A 57 3.61 -6.40 -12.85
N THR A 58 4.12 -5.18 -13.01
CA THR A 58 5.48 -4.82 -12.59
C THR A 58 5.65 -4.89 -11.06
N LEU A 59 4.66 -4.46 -10.28
CA LEU A 59 4.66 -4.55 -8.82
C LEU A 59 4.75 -6.01 -8.34
N VAL A 60 3.91 -6.88 -8.91
CA VAL A 60 3.85 -8.30 -8.54
C VAL A 60 5.15 -9.02 -8.92
N ASP A 61 5.75 -8.69 -10.06
CA ASP A 61 7.05 -9.25 -10.49
C ASP A 61 8.22 -8.72 -9.65
N ALA A 62 8.12 -7.50 -9.13
CA ALA A 62 9.13 -6.89 -8.27
C ALA A 62 9.04 -7.35 -6.80
N LEU A 63 7.96 -8.04 -6.40
CA LEU A 63 7.84 -8.52 -5.03
C LEU A 63 8.92 -9.57 -4.72
N PRO A 64 9.64 -9.41 -3.60
CA PRO A 64 10.68 -10.35 -3.21
C PRO A 64 10.09 -11.75 -2.99
N SER A 65 10.65 -12.75 -3.70
CA SER A 65 10.26 -14.16 -3.61
C SER A 65 10.96 -14.92 -2.46
N THR A 66 12.05 -14.35 -1.93
CA THR A 66 12.83 -14.93 -0.84
C THR A 66 12.95 -13.92 0.29
N VAL A 67 12.77 -14.41 1.50
CA VAL A 67 12.89 -13.65 2.75
C VAL A 67 14.36 -13.68 3.15
N SER A 68 14.97 -12.52 3.34
CA SER A 68 16.33 -12.42 3.90
C SER A 68 16.29 -12.14 5.40
N GLU A 69 17.44 -12.28 6.09
CA GLU A 69 17.56 -11.96 7.53
C GLU A 69 17.19 -10.51 7.87
N GLU A 70 17.18 -9.62 6.87
CA GLU A 70 16.85 -8.21 7.02
C GLU A 70 15.35 -7.92 7.19
N TRP A 71 14.51 -8.93 6.94
CA TRP A 71 13.07 -8.85 7.20
C TRP A 71 12.77 -8.94 8.68
N VAL A 72 11.85 -8.11 9.13
CA VAL A 72 11.29 -8.23 10.47
C VAL A 72 10.37 -9.45 10.47
N HIS A 73 10.75 -10.46 11.25
CA HIS A 73 9.95 -11.65 11.46
C HIS A 73 9.05 -11.43 12.67
N TRP A 74 7.80 -11.09 12.42
CA TRP A 74 6.81 -10.95 13.47
C TRP A 74 6.21 -12.33 13.73
N LYS A 75 6.82 -13.06 14.65
CA LYS A 75 6.36 -14.38 15.10
C LYS A 75 6.02 -14.32 16.58
N HIS A 76 4.78 -13.94 16.86
CA HIS A 76 4.21 -13.84 18.19
C HIS A 76 2.84 -14.51 18.24
N TYR A 77 2.26 -14.63 19.44
CA TYR A 77 0.89 -15.16 19.59
C TYR A 77 -0.15 -14.41 18.74
N ASN A 78 0.09 -13.12 18.45
CA ASN A 78 -0.84 -12.26 17.70
C ASN A 78 -0.56 -12.18 16.20
N GLU A 79 0.60 -12.65 15.73
CA GLU A 79 0.94 -12.54 14.32
C GLU A 79 2.04 -13.52 13.90
N ASN A 80 1.92 -13.96 12.66
CA ASN A 80 2.92 -14.72 11.93
C ASN A 80 3.05 -14.10 10.54
N LYS A 81 3.89 -13.07 10.44
CA LYS A 81 4.10 -12.32 9.20
C LYS A 81 5.53 -11.80 9.10
N LEU A 82 5.87 -11.39 7.90
CA LEU A 82 7.16 -10.81 7.55
C LEU A 82 6.95 -9.38 7.11
N GLY A 83 7.80 -8.47 7.57
CA GLY A 83 7.74 -7.05 7.21
C GLY A 83 9.08 -6.52 6.72
N LEU A 84 9.07 -5.65 5.72
CA LEU A 84 10.23 -4.90 5.25
C LEU A 84 9.86 -3.43 5.07
N ASN A 85 10.31 -2.59 5.99
CA ASN A 85 10.11 -1.13 5.98
C ASN A 85 11.41 -0.34 5.72
N LYS A 86 12.56 -1.03 5.62
CA LYS A 86 13.85 -0.38 5.36
C LYS A 86 13.92 0.09 3.90
N ARG A 87 13.69 1.39 3.66
CA ARG A 87 13.64 2.01 2.31
C ARG A 87 14.79 1.58 1.37
N ARG A 88 16.01 1.45 1.90
CA ARG A 88 17.21 1.05 1.13
C ARG A 88 17.18 -0.38 0.59
N LEU A 89 16.33 -1.24 1.17
CA LEU A 89 16.21 -2.66 0.82
C LEU A 89 14.96 -2.94 -0.02
N LEU A 90 14.10 -1.94 -0.22
CA LEU A 90 12.93 -2.09 -1.07
C LEU A 90 13.36 -2.18 -2.54
N PRO A 91 12.79 -3.11 -3.33
CA PRO A 91 12.96 -3.13 -4.77
C PRO A 91 12.65 -1.76 -5.38
N THR A 92 13.44 -1.33 -6.36
CA THR A 92 13.38 0.04 -6.91
C THR A 92 11.96 0.47 -7.27
N PHE A 93 11.25 -0.36 -8.03
CA PHE A 93 9.89 -0.06 -8.49
C PHE A 93 8.88 0.03 -7.34
N ILE A 94 8.97 -0.87 -6.36
CA ILE A 94 8.12 -0.81 -5.15
C ILE A 94 8.42 0.46 -4.35
N GLY A 95 9.70 0.82 -4.24
CA GLY A 95 10.13 2.08 -3.63
C GLY A 95 9.52 3.30 -4.32
N CYS A 96 9.52 3.36 -5.65
CA CYS A 96 8.88 4.44 -6.41
C CYS A 96 7.37 4.52 -6.16
N VAL A 97 6.67 3.38 -6.10
CA VAL A 97 5.23 3.36 -5.77
C VAL A 97 4.99 3.86 -4.35
N ILE A 98 5.76 3.39 -3.38
CA ILE A 98 5.64 3.86 -1.98
C ILE A 98 5.93 5.36 -1.88
N ASP A 99 6.94 5.85 -2.58
CA ASP A 99 7.27 7.28 -2.60
C ASP A 99 6.10 8.09 -3.21
N GLU A 100 5.46 7.61 -4.28
CA GLU A 100 4.29 8.27 -4.88
C GLU A 100 3.06 8.25 -3.96
N LEU A 101 2.80 7.11 -3.29
CA LEU A 101 1.73 6.96 -2.30
C LEU A 101 2.00 7.71 -0.98
N ASN A 102 3.23 8.16 -0.74
CA ASN A 102 3.57 9.08 0.34
C ASN A 102 3.77 10.51 -0.15
N GLY A 103 3.61 10.74 -1.46
CA GLY A 103 3.83 12.02 -2.10
C GLY A 103 2.68 13.00 -1.86
N PRO A 104 2.95 14.32 -1.90
CA PRO A 104 1.92 15.34 -1.67
C PRO A 104 0.63 15.19 -2.51
N PRO A 105 0.68 14.80 -3.80
CA PRO A 105 -0.54 14.59 -4.58
C PRO A 105 -1.45 13.49 -4.01
N PHE A 106 -0.89 12.34 -3.62
CA PHE A 106 -1.66 11.24 -3.05
C PHE A 106 -2.18 11.57 -1.65
N VAL A 107 -1.34 12.17 -0.80
CA VAL A 107 -1.76 12.57 0.56
C VAL A 107 -2.90 13.58 0.52
N ARG A 108 -2.90 14.53 -0.42
CA ARG A 108 -4.03 15.44 -0.64
C ARG A 108 -5.28 14.71 -1.09
N TRP A 109 -5.16 13.81 -2.07
CA TRP A 109 -6.28 13.00 -2.53
C TRP A 109 -6.89 12.16 -1.39
N LEU A 110 -6.06 11.58 -0.52
CA LEU A 110 -6.49 10.81 0.64
C LEU A 110 -7.16 11.69 1.72
N SER A 111 -6.64 12.90 1.95
CA SER A 111 -7.24 13.91 2.82
C SER A 111 -8.65 14.27 2.34
N GLU A 112 -8.82 14.54 1.05
CA GLU A 112 -10.13 14.84 0.44
C GLU A 112 -11.07 13.63 0.51
N LEU A 113 -10.59 12.42 0.21
CA LEU A 113 -11.39 11.20 0.26
C LEU A 113 -11.94 10.97 1.67
N THR A 114 -11.07 11.08 2.67
CA THR A 114 -11.40 10.74 4.06
C THR A 114 -12.05 11.89 4.83
N GLY A 115 -11.97 13.13 4.32
CA GLY A 115 -12.39 14.34 5.04
C GLY A 115 -11.49 14.70 6.22
N ILE A 116 -10.31 14.10 6.34
CA ILE A 116 -9.36 14.37 7.44
C ILE A 116 -8.36 15.42 6.95
N PRO A 117 -8.41 16.66 7.48
CA PRO A 117 -7.49 17.71 7.05
C PRO A 117 -6.07 17.45 7.54
N ASP A 118 -5.12 18.10 6.88
CA ASP A 118 -3.71 18.16 7.28
C ASP A 118 -3.04 16.79 7.49
N LEU A 119 -3.44 15.79 6.69
CA LEU A 119 -2.73 14.52 6.62
C LEU A 119 -1.30 14.75 6.17
N ILE A 120 -0.39 14.03 6.83
CA ILE A 120 1.01 13.94 6.47
C ILE A 120 1.35 12.47 6.20
N ALA A 121 2.29 12.24 5.28
CA ALA A 121 2.88 10.93 5.10
C ALA A 121 3.83 10.60 6.25
N ASP A 122 4.00 9.30 6.49
CA ASP A 122 5.02 8.79 7.39
C ASP A 122 6.26 8.34 6.58
N PRO A 123 7.33 9.15 6.55
CA PRO A 123 8.54 8.82 5.80
C PRO A 123 9.32 7.64 6.41
N ASP A 124 9.08 7.30 7.67
CA ASP A 124 9.76 6.22 8.38
C ASP A 124 9.10 4.85 8.10
N LEU A 125 7.91 4.86 7.47
CA LEU A 125 7.09 3.68 7.18
C LEU A 125 6.91 2.83 8.44
N GLU A 126 6.61 3.46 9.58
CA GLU A 126 6.39 2.76 10.83
C GLU A 126 5.15 1.85 10.70
N GLY A 127 5.33 0.55 10.88
CA GLY A 127 4.29 -0.44 10.62
C GLY A 127 3.89 -0.59 9.14
N GLY A 128 4.49 0.19 8.23
CA GLY A 128 4.26 0.15 6.78
C GLY A 128 5.28 -0.70 6.03
N GLY A 129 5.44 -0.43 4.73
CA GLY A 129 6.35 -1.15 3.84
C GLY A 129 5.73 -2.41 3.22
N ILE A 130 6.57 -3.39 2.87
CA ILE A 130 6.13 -4.67 2.31
C ILE A 130 5.80 -5.62 3.45
N HIS A 131 4.63 -6.25 3.40
CA HIS A 131 4.23 -7.30 4.33
C HIS A 131 3.91 -8.58 3.58
N GLN A 132 4.36 -9.72 4.09
CA GLN A 132 4.08 -11.04 3.53
C GLN A 132 3.62 -12.00 4.63
N ALA A 133 2.57 -12.76 4.34
CA ALA A 133 2.10 -13.88 5.15
C ALA A 133 2.16 -15.15 4.29
N GLY A 134 2.99 -16.12 4.68
CA GLY A 134 3.05 -17.43 4.05
C GLY A 134 1.96 -18.38 4.57
N PRO A 135 2.00 -19.67 4.20
CA PRO A 135 1.11 -20.68 4.75
C PRO A 135 1.11 -20.69 6.29
N GLY A 136 -0.07 -20.58 6.90
CA GLY A 136 -0.23 -20.45 8.36
C GLY A 136 0.18 -19.08 8.92
N GLY A 137 0.38 -18.08 8.06
CA GLY A 137 0.55 -16.68 8.45
C GLY A 137 -0.77 -16.06 8.87
N PHE A 138 -0.73 -15.19 9.87
CA PHE A 138 -1.93 -14.53 10.40
C PHE A 138 -1.58 -13.20 11.07
N LEU A 139 -2.60 -12.37 11.25
CA LEU A 139 -2.59 -11.20 12.12
C LEU A 139 -3.95 -11.16 12.81
N ASN A 140 -3.96 -11.38 14.13
CA ASN A 140 -5.20 -11.46 14.91
C ASN A 140 -5.95 -10.11 14.91
N VAL A 141 -7.25 -10.14 15.22
CA VAL A 141 -8.08 -8.93 15.36
C VAL A 141 -7.45 -7.99 16.39
N HIS A 142 -7.21 -6.75 15.98
CA HIS A 142 -6.64 -5.69 16.81
C HIS A 142 -7.12 -4.32 16.33
N THR A 143 -7.00 -3.33 17.19
CA THR A 143 -6.98 -1.92 16.79
C THR A 143 -5.53 -1.54 16.49
N ASP A 144 -5.28 -0.89 15.36
CA ASP A 144 -3.95 -0.41 15.02
C ASP A 144 -3.47 0.67 16.02
N PHE A 145 -2.17 0.96 16.02
CA PHE A 145 -1.58 1.95 16.92
C PHE A 145 -2.19 3.34 16.70
N ALA A 146 -2.56 4.04 17.76
CA ALA A 146 -3.08 5.40 17.63
C ALA A 146 -1.97 6.46 17.49
N MET A 147 -0.78 6.19 18.04
CA MET A 147 0.35 7.12 18.09
C MET A 147 1.55 6.54 17.35
N HIS A 148 2.36 7.42 16.75
CA HIS A 148 3.65 7.06 16.18
C HIS A 148 4.68 6.89 17.31
N HIS A 149 5.46 5.81 17.34
CA HIS A 149 6.36 5.53 18.48
C HIS A 149 7.56 6.48 18.51
N HIS A 150 8.03 6.90 17.34
CA HIS A 150 9.16 7.85 17.20
C HIS A 150 8.73 9.33 17.18
N HIS A 151 7.54 9.67 16.66
CA HIS A 151 7.02 11.04 16.59
C HIS A 151 5.84 11.22 17.55
N ARG A 152 6.11 11.57 18.81
CA ARG A 152 5.11 11.61 19.91
C ARG A 152 3.86 12.49 19.65
N ASN A 153 3.95 13.46 18.75
CA ASN A 153 2.85 14.36 18.40
C ASN A 153 2.06 13.88 17.16
N TRP A 154 2.49 12.79 16.53
CA TRP A 154 1.83 12.25 15.35
C TRP A 154 0.85 11.15 15.75
N ARG A 155 -0.27 11.11 15.03
CA ARG A 155 -1.32 10.11 15.20
C ARG A 155 -1.54 9.38 13.88
N ARG A 156 -1.69 8.06 13.93
CA ARG A 156 -2.13 7.29 12.76
C ARG A 156 -3.60 7.60 12.52
N ARG A 157 -3.93 8.05 11.31
CA ARG A 157 -5.28 8.50 10.95
C ARG A 157 -5.92 7.66 9.87
N VAL A 158 -5.13 7.17 8.93
CA VAL A 158 -5.58 6.37 7.79
C VAL A 158 -4.58 5.26 7.55
N ASN A 159 -5.08 4.05 7.34
CA ASN A 159 -4.28 2.92 6.87
C ASN A 159 -4.62 2.66 5.41
N VAL A 160 -3.59 2.60 4.56
CA VAL A 160 -3.69 2.18 3.17
C VAL A 160 -3.03 0.82 3.05
N ILE A 161 -3.81 -0.19 2.68
CA ILE A 161 -3.33 -1.56 2.50
C ILE A 161 -3.57 -1.94 1.04
N VAL A 162 -2.49 -2.19 0.31
CA VAL A 162 -2.55 -2.62 -1.09
C VAL A 162 -2.20 -4.11 -1.14
N TYR A 163 -3.18 -4.93 -1.51
CA TYR A 163 -2.98 -6.36 -1.70
C TYR A 163 -2.45 -6.63 -3.11
N LEU A 164 -1.33 -7.36 -3.20
CA LEU A 164 -0.62 -7.66 -4.44
C LEU A 164 -0.42 -9.16 -4.60
N ASN A 165 -1.54 -9.89 -4.64
CA ASN A 165 -1.53 -11.33 -4.83
C ASN A 165 -1.72 -11.63 -6.32
N ARG A 166 -0.80 -12.40 -6.92
CA ARG A 166 -0.92 -12.80 -8.35
C ARG A 166 -2.21 -13.57 -8.62
N THR A 167 -2.65 -14.35 -7.63
CA THR A 167 -3.91 -15.08 -7.63
C THR A 167 -4.53 -14.93 -6.25
N TRP A 168 -5.85 -14.87 -6.18
CA TRP A 168 -6.59 -14.89 -4.92
C TRP A 168 -7.57 -16.05 -4.93
N ASP A 169 -7.46 -16.94 -3.95
CA ASP A 169 -8.46 -17.97 -3.69
C ASP A 169 -9.25 -17.56 -2.45
N ILE A 170 -10.59 -17.64 -2.54
CA ILE A 170 -11.48 -17.30 -1.44
C ILE A 170 -11.36 -18.28 -0.25
N ALA A 171 -10.76 -19.45 -0.47
CA ALA A 171 -10.57 -20.48 0.55
C ALA A 171 -9.27 -20.36 1.36
N TRP A 172 -8.38 -19.41 1.03
CA TRP A 172 -7.15 -19.13 1.79
C TRP A 172 -7.44 -18.27 3.02
#